data_AF-A0A940CL47-F1
#
_entry.id   AF-A0A940CL47-F1
#
_cell.length_a   1.000
_cell.length_b   1.000
_cell.length_c   1.000
_cell.angle_alpha   90.00
_cell.angle_beta   90.00
_cell.angle_gamma   90.00
#
_symmetry.space_group_name_H-M   'P 1'
#
loop_
_entity.id
_entity.type
_entity.pdbx_description
1 polymer ?
#
loop_
_entity_poly.entity_id
_entity_poly.type
_entity_poly.pdbx_seq_one_letter_code
_entity_poly.pdbx_strand_id
1 'polypeptide(L)'
;MTPNLDIKPDIKISVNQSFGIDTDMLVDGFSKKNEYVPEIDKDYKFDRDTTLAIISGFAFNKRVLIQGYHGTGKSTHIEQVAARLNWPCIRVNLDSHISRIDLIGKDAIEIKDNKQITEFKEGMLPWSIQNPVALVFDEYD
;
A
#
# COMPACT_ATOMS: atom_id res chain seq x y z
N MET A 1 -0.72 -15.42 10.57
CA MET A 1 -0.49 -15.45 9.11
C MET A 1 -1.24 -14.26 8.54
N THR A 2 -0.60 -13.46 7.69
CA THR A 2 -1.28 -12.36 7.02
C THR A 2 -2.22 -12.99 5.97
N PRO A 3 -3.56 -12.83 6.08
CA PRO A 3 -4.50 -13.55 5.22
C PRO A 3 -4.35 -13.10 3.77
N ASN A 4 -4.60 -14.01 2.82
CA ASN A 4 -4.82 -13.60 1.43
C ASN A 4 -6.12 -12.80 1.37
N LEU A 5 -6.08 -11.63 0.74
CA LEU A 5 -7.22 -10.73 0.68
C LEU A 5 -8.26 -11.18 -0.35
N ASP A 6 -7.87 -11.97 -1.36
CA ASP A 6 -8.73 -12.45 -2.46
C ASP A 6 -9.59 -11.33 -3.08
N ILE A 7 -8.95 -10.20 -3.35
CA ILE A 7 -9.59 -9.02 -3.94
C ILE A 7 -8.95 -8.66 -5.27
N LYS A 8 -9.70 -7.93 -6.08
CA LYS A 8 -9.25 -7.28 -7.31
C LYS A 8 -9.97 -5.93 -7.45
N PRO A 9 -9.32 -4.89 -8.01
CA PRO A 9 -10.00 -3.64 -8.30
C PRO A 9 -11.23 -3.90 -9.19
N ASP A 10 -12.35 -3.29 -8.84
CA ASP A 10 -13.65 -3.55 -9.46
C ASP A 10 -14.34 -2.28 -9.97
N ILE A 11 -13.75 -1.10 -9.74
CA ILE A 11 -14.27 0.19 -10.19
C ILE A 11 -13.18 1.07 -10.80
N LYS A 12 -13.62 2.03 -11.62
CA LYS A 12 -12.80 3.13 -12.12
C LYS A 12 -13.16 4.41 -11.35
N ILE A 13 -12.15 5.13 -10.90
CA ILE A 13 -12.28 6.35 -10.10
C ILE A 13 -11.77 7.54 -10.91
N SER A 14 -12.57 8.60 -10.99
CA SER A 14 -12.17 9.85 -11.63
C SER A 14 -11.14 10.60 -10.79
N VAL A 15 -10.00 10.91 -11.39
CA VAL A 15 -8.93 11.66 -10.74
C VAL A 15 -9.36 13.10 -10.45
N ASN A 16 -10.09 13.72 -11.38
CA ASN A 16 -10.65 15.05 -11.20
C ASN A 16 -11.60 15.11 -10.00
N GLN A 17 -12.60 14.23 -9.95
CA GLN A 17 -13.58 14.23 -8.86
C GLN A 17 -12.96 13.91 -7.49
N SER A 18 -11.94 13.04 -7.45
CA SER A 18 -11.40 12.52 -6.20
C SER A 18 -10.28 13.39 -5.61
N PHE A 19 -9.49 14.05 -6.48
CA PHE A 19 -8.28 14.78 -6.11
C PHE A 19 -8.32 16.27 -6.51
N GLY A 20 -9.34 16.71 -7.25
CA GLY A 20 -9.45 18.11 -7.72
C GLY A 20 -8.43 18.47 -8.80
N ILE A 21 -7.86 17.49 -9.51
CA ILE A 21 -6.85 17.71 -10.55
C ILE A 21 -7.55 17.70 -11.91
N ASP A 22 -7.35 18.77 -12.69
CA ASP A 22 -7.95 18.92 -14.01
C ASP A 22 -7.35 17.91 -15.01
N THR A 23 -8.01 16.75 -15.14
CA THR A 23 -7.66 15.66 -16.06
C THR A 23 -8.85 14.70 -16.24
N ASP A 24 -8.97 14.11 -17.42
CA ASP A 24 -9.95 13.05 -17.71
C ASP A 24 -9.47 11.65 -17.30
N MET A 25 -8.35 11.54 -16.57
CA MET A 25 -7.78 10.27 -16.15
C MET A 25 -8.74 9.49 -15.22
N LEU A 26 -8.87 8.20 -15.51
CA LEU A 26 -9.52 7.20 -14.66
C LEU A 26 -8.48 6.22 -14.14
N VAL A 27 -8.54 5.92 -12.84
CA VAL A 27 -7.65 4.98 -12.16
C VAL A 27 -8.45 3.86 -11.51
N ASP A 28 -7.89 2.66 -11.45
CA ASP A 28 -8.52 1.53 -10.77
C ASP A 28 -8.62 1.76 -9.25
N GLY A 29 -9.68 1.25 -8.66
CA GLY A 29 -9.88 1.24 -7.21
C GLY A 29 -10.89 0.18 -6.78
N PHE A 30 -11.25 0.21 -5.52
CA PHE A 30 -12.17 -0.77 -4.91
C PHE A 30 -13.49 -0.13 -4.50
N SER A 31 -14.60 -0.82 -4.76
CA SER A 31 -15.93 -0.38 -4.32
C SER A 31 -16.13 -0.49 -2.80
N LYS A 32 -15.39 -1.38 -2.14
CA LYS A 32 -15.50 -1.66 -0.71
C LYS A 32 -14.16 -1.44 -0.01
N LYS A 33 -14.23 -0.80 1.16
CA LYS A 33 -13.12 -0.63 2.09
C LYS A 33 -12.84 -1.94 2.85
N ASN A 34 -11.58 -2.22 3.16
CA ASN A 34 -11.17 -3.23 4.14
C ASN A 34 -10.31 -2.60 5.24
N GLU A 35 -9.86 -3.41 6.21
CA GLU A 35 -9.08 -2.96 7.37
C GLU A 35 -7.71 -2.33 7.02
N TYR A 36 -7.17 -2.62 5.83
CA TYR A 36 -5.88 -2.12 5.37
C TYR A 36 -5.99 -0.82 4.56
N VAL A 37 -7.20 -0.34 4.27
CA VAL A 37 -7.39 0.94 3.58
C VAL A 37 -7.27 2.07 4.60
N PRO A 38 -6.41 3.08 4.38
CA PRO A 38 -6.27 4.21 5.30
C PRO A 38 -7.58 4.99 5.50
N GLU A 39 -7.66 5.78 6.56
CA GLU A 39 -8.78 6.68 6.78
C GLU A 39 -8.70 7.91 5.86
N ILE A 40 -9.86 8.35 5.37
CA ILE A 40 -9.95 9.54 4.52
C ILE A 40 -9.89 10.77 5.41
N ASP A 41 -8.91 11.63 5.14
CA ASP A 41 -8.93 13.03 5.54
C ASP A 41 -9.63 13.85 4.45
N LYS A 42 -10.70 14.54 4.83
CA LYS A 42 -11.51 15.37 3.92
C LYS A 42 -10.88 16.73 3.69
N ASP A 43 -10.06 17.21 4.62
CA ASP A 43 -9.42 18.52 4.59
C ASP A 43 -8.02 18.45 3.96
N TYR A 44 -7.57 17.23 3.60
CA TYR A 44 -6.29 17.02 2.94
C TYR A 44 -6.20 17.75 1.60
N LYS A 45 -5.09 18.46 1.40
CA LYS A 45 -4.80 19.20 0.17
C LYS A 45 -3.76 18.45 -0.65
N PHE A 46 -4.18 17.97 -1.81
CA PHE A 46 -3.32 17.25 -2.74
C PHE A 46 -2.44 18.23 -3.53
N ASP A 47 -1.12 18.09 -3.39
CA ASP A 47 -0.17 18.58 -4.38
C ASP A 47 -0.35 17.84 -5.71
N ARG A 48 -0.46 18.57 -6.82
CA ARG A 48 -0.83 18.01 -8.13
C ARG A 48 0.19 17.01 -8.65
N ASP A 49 1.46 17.40 -8.69
CA ASP A 49 2.49 16.63 -9.38
C ASP A 49 2.85 15.36 -8.59
N THR A 50 2.90 15.47 -7.25
CA THR A 50 3.10 14.32 -6.36
C THR A 50 1.93 13.33 -6.47
N THR A 51 0.69 13.84 -6.52
CA THR A 51 -0.50 12.99 -6.67
C THR A 51 -0.49 12.25 -7.99
N LEU A 52 -0.18 12.91 -9.11
CA LEU A 52 -0.11 12.25 -10.42
C LEU A 52 1.00 11.20 -10.49
N ALA A 53 2.14 11.44 -9.84
CA ALA A 53 3.21 10.44 -9.72
C ALA A 53 2.73 9.20 -8.95
N ILE A 54 2.07 9.38 -7.80
CA ILE A 54 1.52 8.28 -7.00
C ILE A 54 0.45 7.52 -7.77
N ILE A 55 -0.50 8.23 -8.40
CA ILE A 55 -1.57 7.63 -9.22
C ILE A 55 -0.99 6.82 -10.38
N SER A 56 0.10 7.28 -10.99
CA SER A 56 0.81 6.51 -12.02
C SER A 56 1.38 5.20 -11.48
N GLY A 57 1.79 5.18 -10.21
CA GLY A 57 2.15 3.97 -9.47
C GLY A 57 1.01 2.96 -9.42
N PHE A 58 -0.16 3.40 -8.95
CA PHE A 58 -1.38 2.58 -8.88
C PHE A 58 -1.88 2.11 -10.25
N ALA A 59 -1.97 3.03 -11.22
CA ALA A 59 -2.56 2.75 -12.53
C ALA A 59 -1.69 1.85 -13.42
N PHE A 60 -0.36 1.91 -13.28
CA PHE A 60 0.57 1.25 -14.19
C PHE A 60 1.57 0.32 -13.48
N ASN A 61 1.32 0.01 -12.20
CA ASN A 61 2.20 -0.81 -11.36
C ASN A 61 3.66 -0.31 -11.41
N LYS A 62 3.85 1.02 -11.30
CA LYS A 62 5.16 1.66 -11.31
C LYS A 62 5.66 1.86 -9.88
N ARG A 63 6.96 1.63 -9.67
CA ARG A 63 7.62 2.00 -8.43
C ARG A 63 7.77 3.51 -8.39
N VAL A 64 7.27 4.14 -7.34
CA VAL A 64 7.30 5.59 -7.15
C VAL A 64 8.21 5.89 -5.96
N LEU A 65 9.20 6.76 -6.17
CA LEU A 65 10.04 7.30 -5.11
C LEU A 65 9.60 8.74 -4.85
N ILE A 66 9.27 9.04 -3.60
CA ILE A 66 8.91 10.40 -3.16
C ILE A 66 9.99 10.89 -2.22
N GLN A 67 10.63 12.00 -2.60
CA GLN A 67 11.69 12.61 -1.81
C GLN A 67 11.29 14.02 -1.36
N GLY A 68 11.70 14.39 -0.16
CA GLY A 68 11.44 15.69 0.43
C GLY A 68 11.85 15.74 1.90
N TYR A 69 11.93 16.95 2.46
CA TYR A 69 12.31 17.16 3.86
C TYR A 69 11.41 16.40 4.86
N HIS A 70 11.90 16.17 6.07
CA HIS A 70 11.09 15.56 7.13
C HIS A 70 9.89 16.46 7.48
N GLY A 71 8.76 15.85 7.84
CA GLY A 71 7.56 16.59 8.24
C GLY A 71 6.76 17.21 7.09
N THR A 72 7.11 16.99 5.83
CA THR A 72 6.35 17.52 4.67
C THR A 72 5.14 16.66 4.26
N GLY A 73 4.81 15.62 5.03
CA GLY A 73 3.61 14.80 4.81
C GLY A 73 3.72 13.76 3.69
N LYS A 74 4.92 13.33 3.30
CA LYS A 74 5.16 12.35 2.21
C LYS A 74 4.34 11.06 2.37
N SER A 75 4.45 10.41 3.52
CA SER A 75 3.76 9.14 3.80
C SER A 75 2.25 9.34 3.85
N THR A 76 1.80 10.42 4.50
CA THR A 76 0.39 10.81 4.54
C THR A 76 -0.17 11.08 3.14
N HIS A 77 0.62 11.64 2.22
CA HIS A 77 0.20 11.88 0.84
C HIS A 77 -0.12 10.56 0.13
N ILE A 78 0.75 9.55 0.27
CA ILE A 78 0.51 8.21 -0.28
C ILE A 78 -0.74 7.57 0.34
N GLU A 79 -0.87 7.65 1.66
CA GLU A 79 -2.02 7.12 2.40
C GLU A 79 -3.33 7.78 1.95
N GLN A 80 -3.35 9.10 1.75
CA GLN A 80 -4.54 9.82 1.30
C GLN A 80 -4.89 9.52 -0.15
N VAL A 81 -3.89 9.29 -1.03
CA VAL A 81 -4.18 8.77 -2.37
C VAL A 81 -4.80 7.38 -2.30
N ALA A 82 -4.20 6.46 -1.53
CA ALA A 82 -4.73 5.10 -1.36
C ALA A 82 -6.15 5.12 -0.76
N ALA A 83 -6.42 5.98 0.23
CA ALA A 83 -7.72 6.13 0.86
C ALA A 83 -8.81 6.54 -0.14
N ARG A 84 -8.53 7.50 -1.04
CA ARG A 84 -9.47 7.92 -2.09
C ARG A 84 -9.71 6.83 -3.14
N LEU A 85 -8.76 5.92 -3.32
CA LEU A 85 -8.89 4.77 -4.21
C LEU A 85 -9.53 3.54 -3.54
N ASN A 86 -9.82 3.62 -2.24
CA ASN A 86 -10.11 2.47 -1.37
C ASN A 86 -9.07 1.34 -1.50
N TRP A 87 -7.81 1.71 -1.75
CA TRP A 87 -6.75 0.75 -2.02
C TRP A 87 -6.04 0.38 -0.70
N PRO A 88 -5.89 -0.92 -0.39
CA PRO A 88 -5.13 -1.37 0.78
C PRO A 88 -3.71 -0.80 0.78
N CYS A 89 -3.27 -0.17 1.86
CA CYS A 89 -1.97 0.47 1.95
C CYS A 89 -1.28 0.03 3.23
N ILE A 90 -0.08 -0.55 3.10
CA ILE A 90 0.72 -0.99 4.24
C ILE A 90 2.05 -0.28 4.21
N ARG A 91 2.39 0.33 5.35
CA ARG A 91 3.64 1.03 5.55
C ARG A 91 4.61 0.18 6.36
N VAL A 92 5.84 0.09 5.87
CA VAL A 92 6.98 -0.52 6.56
C VAL A 92 8.02 0.57 6.73
N ASN A 93 8.32 0.94 7.98
CA ASN A 93 9.42 1.83 8.29
C ASN A 93 10.74 1.06 8.19
N LEU A 94 11.72 1.59 7.47
CA LEU A 94 13.02 0.97 7.29
C LEU A 94 14.02 1.45 8.35
N ASP A 95 13.69 1.20 9.62
CA ASP A 95 14.57 1.52 10.75
C ASP A 95 15.56 0.37 11.06
N SER A 96 16.36 0.52 12.12
CA SER A 96 17.31 -0.52 12.55
C SER A 96 16.66 -1.82 13.05
N HIS A 97 15.35 -1.84 13.26
CA HIS A 97 14.63 -3.02 13.74
C HIS A 97 14.14 -3.90 12.58
N ILE A 98 13.97 -3.36 11.37
CA ILE A 98 13.52 -4.17 10.24
C ILE A 98 14.59 -5.20 9.85
N SER A 99 14.18 -6.46 9.71
CA SER A 99 15.07 -7.55 9.31
C SER A 99 14.65 -8.18 7.98
N ARG A 100 15.56 -8.99 7.40
CA ARG A 100 15.22 -9.80 6.21
C ARG A 100 14.08 -10.77 6.48
N ILE A 101 13.91 -11.21 7.73
CA ILE A 101 12.84 -12.12 8.12
C ILE A 101 11.48 -11.42 8.03
N ASP A 102 11.40 -10.14 8.39
CA ASP A 102 10.15 -9.38 8.32
C ASP A 102 9.74 -9.09 6.88
N LEU A 103 10.73 -8.87 6.01
CA LEU A 103 10.49 -8.58 4.59
C LEU A 103 10.25 -9.86 3.77
N ILE A 104 11.09 -10.88 3.90
CA ILE A 104 11.05 -12.09 3.06
C ILE A 104 10.28 -13.21 3.74
N GLY A 105 10.46 -13.40 5.04
CA GLY A 105 9.90 -14.51 5.80
C GLY A 105 10.95 -15.44 6.39
N LYS A 106 10.48 -16.51 7.04
CA LYS A 106 11.31 -17.58 7.62
C LYS A 106 10.54 -18.88 7.72
N ASP A 107 11.28 -19.99 7.76
CA ASP A 107 10.73 -21.26 8.22
C ASP A 107 10.36 -21.17 9.70
N ALA A 108 9.16 -21.61 10.04
CA ALA A 108 8.67 -21.67 11.41
C ALA A 108 8.08 -23.06 11.69
N ILE A 109 8.30 -23.55 12.91
CA ILE A 109 7.66 -24.77 13.37
C ILE A 109 6.28 -24.39 13.90
N GLU A 110 5.24 -24.97 13.31
CA GLU A 110 3.87 -24.89 13.80
C GLU A 110 3.36 -26.27 14.23
N ILE A 111 2.43 -26.29 15.17
CA ILE A 111 1.74 -27.51 15.59
C ILE A 111 0.41 -27.57 14.85
N LYS A 112 0.27 -28.54 13.95
CA LYS A 112 -0.98 -28.80 13.22
C LYS A 112 -1.35 -30.27 13.42
N ASP A 113 -2.58 -30.52 13.87
CA ASP A 113 -3.08 -31.87 14.17
C ASP A 113 -2.14 -32.67 15.10
N ASN A 114 -1.63 -32.02 16.16
CA ASN A 114 -0.65 -32.56 17.12
C ASN A 114 0.69 -33.01 16.51
N LYS A 115 1.01 -32.59 15.28
CA LYS A 115 2.32 -32.84 14.64
C LYS A 115 3.08 -31.53 14.48
N GLN A 116 4.39 -31.58 14.74
CA GLN A 116 5.29 -30.48 14.40
C GLN A 116 5.51 -30.50 12.89
N ILE A 117 5.08 -29.44 12.24
CA ILE A 117 5.32 -29.22 10.81
C ILE A 117 6.19 -27.97 10.65
N THR A 118 7.11 -28.02 9.69
CA THR A 118 7.87 -26.84 9.28
C THR A 118 7.12 -26.18 8.13
N GLU A 119 6.69 -24.93 8.34
CA GLU A 119 5.98 -24.13 7.34
C GLU A 119 6.72 -22.81 7.12
N PHE A 120 6.86 -22.40 5.87
CA PHE A 120 7.43 -21.10 5.55
C PHE A 120 6.41 -20.01 5.85
N LYS A 121 6.74 -19.11 6.77
CA LYS A 121 5.95 -17.92 7.05
C LYS A 121 6.46 -16.77 6.20
N GLU A 122 5.63 -16.35 5.25
CA GLU A 122 5.92 -15.23 4.37
C GLU A 122 6.07 -13.92 5.14
N GLY A 123 7.06 -13.12 4.72
CA GLY A 123 7.20 -11.72 5.12
C GLY A 123 6.33 -10.80 4.28
N MET A 124 6.48 -9.50 4.52
CA MET A 124 5.65 -8.47 3.88
C MET A 124 5.82 -8.38 2.36
N LEU A 125 7.01 -8.64 1.82
CA LEU A 125 7.27 -8.57 0.39
C LEU A 125 6.51 -9.67 -0.38
N PRO A 126 6.70 -10.98 -0.11
CA PRO A 126 5.93 -12.02 -0.82
C PRO A 126 4.42 -11.85 -0.68
N TRP A 127 3.95 -11.48 0.51
CA TRP A 127 2.53 -11.25 0.74
C TRP A 127 2.01 -10.07 -0.11
N SER A 128 2.74 -8.96 -0.18
CA SER A 128 2.34 -7.79 -0.97
C SER A 128 2.35 -8.04 -2.48
N ILE A 129 3.16 -8.98 -2.96
CA ILE A 129 3.19 -9.36 -4.39
C ILE A 129 1.95 -10.18 -4.76
N GLN A 130 1.40 -10.94 -3.81
CA GLN A 130 0.23 -11.80 -4.01
C GLN A 130 -1.11 -11.07 -3.85
N ASN A 131 -1.08 -9.86 -3.28
CA ASN A 131 -2.28 -9.08 -2.98
C ASN A 131 -2.19 -7.72 -3.67
N PRO A 132 -3.29 -7.15 -4.19
CA PRO A 132 -3.28 -5.80 -4.75
C PRO A 132 -3.24 -4.76 -3.62
N VAL A 133 -2.07 -4.58 -3.03
CA VAL A 133 -1.78 -3.67 -1.91
C VAL A 133 -0.67 -2.70 -2.31
N ALA A 134 -0.77 -1.44 -1.86
CA ALA A 134 0.34 -0.51 -1.90
C ALA A 134 1.27 -0.80 -0.72
N LEU A 135 2.46 -1.34 -0.99
CA LEU A 135 3.51 -1.46 0.01
C LEU A 135 4.39 -0.21 -0.02
N VAL A 136 4.37 0.54 1.08
CA VAL A 136 5.12 1.78 1.26
C VAL A 136 6.33 1.49 2.13
N PHE A 137 7.52 1.68 1.56
CA PHE A 137 8.76 1.75 2.33
C PHE A 137 8.99 3.18 2.76
N ASP A 138 8.85 3.45 4.06
CA ASP A 138 9.10 4.76 4.65
C ASP A 138 10.52 4.80 5.23
N GLU A 139 11.10 6.01 5.30
CA GLU A 139 12.48 6.23 5.75
C GLU A 139 13.50 5.41 4.94
N TYR A 140 13.40 5.50 3.61
CA TYR A 140 14.40 4.98 2.68
C TYR A 140 15.49 6.04 2.46
N ASP A 141 16.35 6.23 3.46
CA ASP A 141 17.51 7.12 3.45
C ASP A 141 18.86 6.38 3.47
#